data_AF-A0AAD6L1T5-F1
#
_entry.id   AF-A0AAD6L1T5-F1
#
_cell.length_a   1.000
_cell.length_b   1.000
_cell.length_c   1.000
_cell.angle_alpha   90.00
_cell.angle_beta   90.00
_cell.angle_gamma   90.00
#
_symmetry.space_group_name_H-M   'P 1'
#
loop_
_entity.id
_entity.type
_entity.pdbx_description
1 polymer ?
#
loop_
_entity_poly.entity_id
_entity_poly.type
_entity_poly.pdbx_seq_one_letter_code
_entity_poly.pdbx_strand_id
1 'polypeptide(L)'
;MSRINLGVLLVLGLLLVTAKQSTQMSLKNPTSEIETSNCKVAFLRLGLVLTSDNNEKALMDSGLFEPDSENPHVDIAGRRFHVGTLNKTPIMYVKSGTHSVNVATAVQTLLLKFHISESSSLEVLEASIRTY
;
A
#
# COMPACT_ATOMS: atom_id res chain seq x y z
N MET A 1 -49.09 19.41 23.13
CA MET A 1 -48.36 18.81 21.97
C MET A 1 -47.13 19.66 21.62
N SER A 2 -46.04 19.62 22.39
CA SER A 2 -44.91 20.56 22.13
C SER A 2 -43.50 20.01 22.42
N ARG A 3 -43.32 19.07 23.37
CA ARG A 3 -41.98 18.56 23.70
C ARG A 3 -41.54 17.32 22.90
N ILE A 4 -42.48 16.43 22.59
CA ILE A 4 -42.19 15.18 21.84
C ILE A 4 -41.80 15.49 20.39
N ASN A 5 -42.49 16.44 19.74
CA ASN A 5 -42.19 16.84 18.37
C ASN A 5 -40.81 17.47 18.23
N LEU A 6 -40.37 18.25 19.24
CA LEU A 6 -39.07 18.92 19.21
C LEU A 6 -37.91 17.93 19.39
N GLY A 7 -38.07 16.94 20.28
CA GLY A 7 -37.08 15.88 20.46
C GLY A 7 -36.92 15.01 19.20
N VAL A 8 -38.03 14.66 18.56
CA VAL A 8 -38.02 13.92 17.29
C VAL A 8 -37.37 14.73 16.17
N LEU A 9 -37.65 16.03 16.06
CA LEU A 9 -37.00 16.94 15.11
C LEU A 9 -35.49 17.05 15.32
N LEU A 10 -35.03 17.12 16.57
CA LEU A 10 -33.60 17.18 16.91
C LEU A 10 -32.87 15.88 16.54
N VAL A 11 -33.47 14.72 16.86
CA VAL A 11 -32.88 13.42 16.54
C VAL A 11 -32.84 13.18 15.03
N LEU A 12 -33.90 13.54 14.29
CA LEU A 12 -33.87 13.49 12.82
C LEU A 12 -32.82 14.43 12.24
N GLY A 13 -32.67 15.64 12.80
CA GLY A 13 -31.65 16.60 12.39
C GLY A 13 -30.23 16.06 12.57
N LEU A 14 -29.94 15.45 13.73
CA LEU A 14 -28.65 14.80 14.00
C LEU A 14 -28.38 13.61 13.07
N LEU A 15 -29.39 12.77 12.81
CA LEU A 15 -29.24 11.62 11.90
C LEU A 15 -28.89 12.08 10.47
N LEU A 16 -29.55 13.15 9.99
CA LEU A 16 -29.30 13.73 8.67
C LEU A 16 -27.91 14.37 8.54
N VAL A 17 -27.36 14.93 9.62
CA VAL A 17 -26.00 15.49 9.63
C VAL A 17 -24.95 14.38 9.56
N THR A 18 -25.17 13.24 10.24
CA THR A 18 -24.23 12.11 10.19
C THR A 18 -24.25 11.35 8.86
N ALA A 19 -25.35 11.40 8.11
CA ALA A 19 -25.48 10.67 6.85
C ALA A 19 -24.63 11.23 5.69
N LYS A 20 -24.04 12.43 5.84
CA LYS A 20 -23.32 13.12 4.75
C LYS A 20 -21.79 13.12 4.86
N GLN A 21 -21.20 12.39 5.80
CA GLN A 21 -19.75 12.16 5.83
C GLN A 21 -19.37 10.75 5.35
N SER A 22 -19.97 10.32 4.24
CA SER A 22 -19.25 9.45 3.32
C SER A 22 -18.69 10.37 2.25
N THR A 23 -17.43 10.78 2.40
CA THR A 23 -16.65 11.26 1.26
C THR A 23 -16.47 10.06 0.34
N GLN A 24 -17.46 9.84 -0.52
CA GLN A 24 -17.32 8.91 -1.62
C GLN A 24 -16.22 9.49 -2.50
N MET A 25 -15.07 8.83 -2.51
CA MET A 25 -13.94 9.17 -3.36
C MET A 25 -14.46 9.22 -4.81
N SER A 26 -14.41 10.41 -5.43
CA SER A 26 -14.86 10.58 -6.80
C SER A 26 -14.09 9.61 -7.70
N LEU A 27 -14.80 8.65 -8.30
CA LEU A 27 -14.26 7.74 -9.33
C LEU A 27 -14.01 8.46 -10.67
N LYS A 28 -14.41 9.74 -10.76
CA LYS A 28 -14.16 10.58 -11.91
C LYS A 28 -12.72 11.08 -11.77
N ASN A 29 -11.78 10.32 -12.36
CA ASN A 29 -10.32 10.52 -12.31
C ASN A 29 -9.63 10.05 -11.01
N PRO A 30 -9.49 8.72 -10.77
CA PRO A 30 -8.69 8.17 -9.65
C PRO A 30 -7.17 8.42 -9.78
N THR A 31 -6.77 9.24 -10.75
CA THR A 31 -5.39 9.50 -11.15
C THR A 31 -4.99 10.97 -11.07
N SER A 32 -5.86 11.91 -10.66
CA SER A 32 -5.49 13.34 -10.64
C SER A 32 -4.54 13.73 -9.51
N GLU A 33 -4.33 12.87 -8.51
CA GLU A 33 -3.22 12.99 -7.54
C GLU A 33 -1.97 12.18 -7.96
N ILE A 34 -1.91 11.72 -9.22
CA ILE A 34 -0.68 11.18 -9.80
C ILE A 34 0.07 12.35 -10.44
N GLU A 35 0.51 13.28 -9.60
CA GLU A 35 1.69 14.06 -9.97
C GLU A 35 2.86 13.09 -9.96
N THR A 36 3.38 12.85 -11.16
CA THR A 36 4.50 11.99 -11.49
C THR A 36 5.72 12.34 -10.67
N SER A 37 5.79 11.77 -9.47
CA SER A 37 6.98 11.79 -8.64
C SER A 37 7.92 10.70 -9.16
N ASN A 38 8.78 11.15 -10.08
CA ASN A 38 10.07 10.58 -10.43
C ASN A 38 10.07 9.31 -11.32
N CYS A 39 10.59 9.50 -12.54
CA CYS A 39 10.81 8.52 -13.62
C CYS A 39 11.56 7.23 -13.21
N LYS A 40 12.14 7.18 -12.00
CA LYS A 40 12.90 6.03 -11.47
C LYS A 40 12.03 4.83 -11.08
N VAL A 41 10.77 5.06 -10.72
CA VAL A 41 9.90 4.00 -10.20
C VAL A 41 9.37 3.06 -11.29
N ALA A 42 9.40 3.50 -12.56
CA ALA A 42 8.92 2.73 -13.71
C ALA A 42 9.78 1.49 -14.06
N PHE A 43 10.88 1.24 -13.34
CA PHE A 43 11.80 0.12 -13.59
C PHE A 43 11.72 -1.00 -12.54
N LEU A 44 10.86 -0.88 -11.52
CA LEU A 44 10.74 -1.89 -10.48
C LEU A 44 9.97 -3.11 -11.02
N ARG A 45 10.64 -4.26 -11.10
CA ARG A 45 10.04 -5.51 -11.60
C ARG A 45 9.63 -6.48 -10.51
N LEU A 46 10.03 -6.21 -9.26
CA LEU A 46 9.77 -7.11 -8.14
C LEU A 46 9.14 -6.34 -6.97
N GLY A 47 7.92 -6.75 -6.62
CA GLY A 47 7.17 -6.26 -5.47
C GLY A 47 7.12 -7.33 -4.38
N LEU A 48 7.43 -6.96 -3.15
CA LEU A 48 7.42 -7.86 -1.99
C LEU A 48 6.42 -7.39 -0.95
N VAL A 49 5.52 -8.28 -0.53
CA VAL A 49 4.54 -7.99 0.52
C VAL A 49 4.92 -8.76 1.78
N LEU A 50 5.20 -8.03 2.86
CA LEU A 50 5.60 -8.59 4.14
C LEU A 50 4.40 -8.54 5.10
N THR A 51 4.03 -9.68 5.67
CA THR A 51 2.82 -9.79 6.53
C THR A 51 3.12 -9.64 8.01
N SER A 52 4.38 -9.60 8.42
CA SER A 52 4.78 -9.43 9.82
C SER A 52 6.07 -8.62 9.98
N ASP A 53 6.26 -8.05 11.17
CA ASP A 53 7.49 -7.34 11.55
C ASP A 53 8.72 -8.27 11.53
N ASN A 54 8.54 -9.56 11.80
CA ASN A 54 9.63 -10.53 11.74
C ASN A 54 10.15 -10.72 10.31
N ASN A 55 9.27 -10.68 9.30
CA ASN A 55 9.68 -10.79 7.90
C ASN A 55 10.48 -9.56 7.47
N GLU A 56 10.05 -8.36 7.88
CA GLU A 56 10.76 -7.11 7.62
C GLU A 56 12.11 -7.08 8.33
N LYS A 57 12.15 -7.49 9.60
CA LYS A 57 13.39 -7.59 10.36
C LYS A 57 14.38 -8.57 9.70
N ALA A 58 13.92 -9.73 9.25
CA ALA A 58 14.78 -10.69 8.54
C ALA A 58 15.36 -10.11 7.24
N LEU A 59 14.56 -9.33 6.49
CA LEU A 59 15.03 -8.63 5.30
C LEU A 59 16.12 -7.61 5.65
N MET A 60 15.92 -6.82 6.71
CA MET A 60 16.89 -5.81 7.14
C MET A 60 18.18 -6.45 7.71
N ASP A 61 18.03 -7.45 8.57
CA ASP A 61 19.14 -8.18 9.20
C ASP A 61 19.99 -8.93 8.16
N SER A 62 19.42 -9.28 7.00
CA SER A 62 20.18 -9.92 5.91
C SER A 62 21.29 -9.03 5.35
N GLY A 63 21.18 -7.70 5.52
CA GLY A 63 22.09 -6.73 4.90
C GLY A 63 22.02 -6.67 3.37
N LEU A 64 21.08 -7.39 2.75
CA LEU A 64 20.94 -7.46 1.29
C LEU A 64 20.10 -6.33 0.72
N PHE A 65 19.25 -5.71 1.55
CA PHE A 65 18.40 -4.60 1.16
C PHE A 65 19.12 -3.27 1.37
N GLU A 66 19.29 -2.51 0.29
CA GLU A 66 19.84 -1.16 0.30
C GLU A 66 18.73 -0.17 -0.07
N PRO A 67 18.30 0.72 0.84
CA PRO A 67 17.31 1.75 0.53
C PRO A 67 17.79 2.70 -0.57
N ASP A 68 16.86 3.19 -1.40
CA ASP A 68 17.16 4.25 -2.36
C ASP A 68 17.63 5.53 -1.65
N SER A 69 18.71 6.14 -2.14
CA SER A 69 19.34 7.30 -1.49
C SER A 69 18.54 8.59 -1.59
N GLU A 70 17.71 8.73 -2.63
CA GLU A 70 16.96 9.95 -2.90
C GLU A 70 15.51 9.80 -2.41
N ASN A 71 14.88 8.67 -2.74
CA ASN A 71 13.48 8.41 -2.43
C ASN A 71 13.32 7.02 -1.78
N PRO A 72 13.73 6.85 -0.50
CA PRO A 72 13.75 5.54 0.16
C PRO A 72 12.37 4.94 0.40
N HIS A 73 11.30 5.74 0.33
CA HIS A 73 9.93 5.27 0.49
C HIS A 73 8.89 6.20 -0.13
N VAL A 74 7.68 5.66 -0.34
CA VAL A 74 6.47 6.37 -0.75
C VAL A 74 5.32 5.93 0.16
N ASP A 75 4.59 6.89 0.75
CA ASP A 75 3.44 6.60 1.60
C ASP A 75 2.14 6.67 0.77
N ILE A 76 1.38 5.57 0.71
CA ILE A 76 0.11 5.47 -0.04
C ILE A 76 -0.95 4.82 0.86
N ALA A 77 -2.10 5.47 1.01
CA ALA A 77 -3.25 4.97 1.77
C ALA A 77 -2.88 4.47 3.19
N GLY A 78 -2.00 5.21 3.88
CA GLY A 78 -1.53 4.88 5.23
C GLY A 78 -0.51 3.73 5.30
N ARG A 79 0.07 3.32 4.17
CA ARG A 79 1.10 2.29 4.08
C ARG A 79 2.38 2.84 3.49
N ARG A 80 3.53 2.41 4.02
CA ARG A 80 4.84 2.78 3.53
C ARG A 80 5.37 1.73 2.56
N PHE A 81 5.60 2.14 1.33
CA PHE A 81 6.26 1.35 0.29
C PHE A 81 7.74 1.75 0.27
N HIS A 82 8.61 0.82 0.61
CA HIS A 82 10.06 1.04 0.65
C HIS A 82 10.65 0.76 -0.72
N VAL A 83 11.50 1.68 -1.19
CA VAL A 83 12.17 1.61 -2.49
C VAL A 83 13.64 1.34 -2.24
N GLY A 84 14.22 0.42 -3.00
CA GLY A 84 15.64 0.14 -2.89
C GLY A 84 16.07 -0.97 -3.83
N THR A 85 17.20 -1.60 -3.48
CA THR A 85 17.69 -2.78 -4.17
C THR A 85 17.85 -3.95 -3.21
N LEU A 86 17.58 -5.15 -3.68
CA LEU A 86 17.89 -6.39 -3.00
C LEU A 86 18.95 -7.11 -3.83
N ASN A 87 20.19 -7.17 -3.33
CA ASN A 87 21.33 -7.70 -4.09
C ASN A 87 21.41 -7.12 -5.52
N LYS A 88 21.44 -5.78 -5.63
CA LYS A 88 21.46 -5.00 -6.88
C LYS A 88 20.21 -5.11 -7.77
N THR A 89 19.22 -5.92 -7.40
CA THR A 89 17.94 -5.98 -8.11
C THR A 89 17.01 -4.91 -7.56
N PRO A 90 16.48 -3.99 -8.38
CA PRO A 90 15.53 -2.98 -7.91
C PRO A 90 14.25 -3.65 -7.41
N ILE A 91 13.87 -3.37 -6.16
CA ILE A 91 12.65 -3.89 -5.54
C ILE A 91 11.83 -2.79 -4.90
N MET A 92 10.55 -3.08 -4.69
CA MET A 92 9.70 -2.36 -3.76
C MET A 92 9.13 -3.34 -2.74
N TYR A 93 9.16 -3.02 -1.45
CA TYR A 93 8.45 -3.81 -0.46
C TYR A 93 7.49 -2.99 0.38
N VAL A 94 6.48 -3.65 0.94
CA VAL A 94 5.50 -3.03 1.82
C VAL A 94 5.10 -3.98 2.93
N LYS A 95 4.99 -3.45 4.15
CA LYS A 95 4.41 -4.19 5.28
C LYS A 95 2.89 -4.05 5.28
N SER A 96 2.19 -5.16 5.08
CA SER A 96 0.73 -5.20 4.95
C SER A 96 0.03 -5.64 6.24
N GLY A 97 0.70 -6.42 7.09
CA GLY A 97 0.07 -7.16 8.18
C GLY A 97 -0.59 -8.46 7.69
N THR A 98 -1.34 -9.14 8.56
CA THR A 98 -1.84 -10.50 8.30
C THR A 98 -3.24 -10.57 7.69
N HIS A 99 -4.03 -9.50 7.77
CA HIS A 99 -5.38 -9.49 7.21
C HIS A 99 -5.35 -9.51 5.68
N SER A 100 -6.13 -10.43 5.07
CA SER A 100 -6.16 -10.64 3.62
C SER A 100 -6.48 -9.38 2.83
N VAL A 101 -7.39 -8.54 3.34
CA VAL A 101 -7.74 -7.25 2.71
C VAL A 101 -6.52 -6.33 2.63
N ASN A 102 -5.67 -6.33 3.65
CA ASN A 102 -4.48 -5.50 3.67
C ASN A 102 -3.44 -5.97 2.64
N VAL A 103 -3.27 -7.29 2.53
CA VAL A 103 -2.41 -7.92 1.53
C VAL A 103 -2.91 -7.60 0.13
N ALA A 104 -4.22 -7.79 -0.11
CA ALA A 104 -4.84 -7.53 -1.41
C ALA A 104 -4.67 -6.07 -1.84
N THR A 105 -4.94 -5.10 -0.95
CA THR A 105 -4.74 -3.67 -1.25
C THR A 105 -3.27 -3.33 -1.52
N ALA A 106 -2.34 -3.94 -0.78
CA ALA A 106 -0.91 -3.76 -1.01
C ALA A 106 -0.48 -4.27 -2.39
N VAL A 107 -0.86 -5.50 -2.75
CA VAL A 107 -0.60 -6.08 -4.08
C VAL A 107 -1.23 -5.22 -5.19
N GLN A 108 -2.48 -4.80 -5.00
CA GLN A 108 -3.18 -3.98 -6.00
C GLN A 108 -2.50 -2.61 -6.20
N THR A 109 -1.93 -2.04 -5.13
CA THR A 109 -1.12 -0.82 -5.23
C THR A 109 0.18 -1.07 -5.98
N LEU A 110 0.89 -2.16 -5.70
CA LEU A 110 2.11 -2.57 -6.43
C LEU A 110 1.85 -2.72 -7.93
N LEU A 111 0.76 -3.38 -8.32
CA LEU A 111 0.42 -3.58 -9.72
C LEU A 111 -0.02 -2.28 -10.41
N LEU A 112 -0.93 -1.52 -9.80
CA LEU A 112 -1.60 -0.38 -10.47
C LEU A 112 -0.84 0.94 -10.38
N LYS A 113 -0.09 1.18 -9.29
CA LYS A 113 0.66 2.43 -9.12
C LYS A 113 2.11 2.30 -9.56
N PHE A 114 2.70 1.12 -9.33
CA PHE A 114 4.12 0.91 -9.56
C PHE A 114 4.43 0.06 -10.79
N HIS A 115 3.40 -0.40 -11.52
CA HIS A 115 3.52 -1.16 -12.76
C HIS A 115 4.43 -2.40 -12.62
N ILE A 116 4.46 -2.98 -11.43
CA ILE A 116 5.22 -4.19 -11.15
C ILE A 116 4.54 -5.33 -11.91
N SER A 117 5.28 -6.03 -12.77
CA SER A 117 4.76 -7.22 -13.44
C SER A 117 4.63 -8.36 -12.43
N GLU A 118 3.54 -9.13 -12.53
CA GLU A 118 3.42 -10.40 -11.82
C GLU A 118 4.53 -11.33 -12.35
N SER A 119 5.61 -11.48 -11.59
CA SER A 119 6.59 -12.53 -11.85
C SER A 119 6.05 -13.77 -11.17
N SER A 120 5.43 -14.67 -11.93
CA SER A 120 5.09 -16.03 -11.49
C SER A 120 6.38 -16.78 -11.19
N SER A 121 6.98 -16.49 -10.04
CA SER A 121 8.33 -16.87 -9.69
C SER A 121 8.37 -17.61 -8.36
N LEU A 122 7.75 -18.79 -8.36
CA LEU A 122 8.23 -19.89 -7.53
C LEU A 122 9.69 -20.27 -7.90
N GLU A 123 10.19 -19.88 -9.07
CA GLU A 123 11.60 -20.07 -9.47
C GLU A 123 12.60 -19.12 -8.78
N VAL A 124 12.23 -17.87 -8.44
CA VAL A 124 13.19 -16.90 -7.87
C VAL A 124 13.51 -17.21 -6.40
N LEU A 125 12.54 -17.76 -5.65
CA LEU A 125 12.78 -18.21 -4.28
C LEU A 125 13.55 -19.54 -4.23
N GLU A 126 13.28 -20.48 -5.15
CA GLU A 126 14.05 -21.74 -5.27
C GLU A 126 15.51 -21.49 -5.68
N ALA A 127 15.77 -20.54 -6.60
CA ALA A 127 17.13 -20.22 -7.04
C ALA A 127 17.97 -19.55 -5.95
N SER A 128 17.35 -18.72 -5.10
CA SER A 128 18.05 -18.05 -4.01
C SER A 128 18.32 -18.96 -2.81
N ILE A 129 17.52 -20.01 -2.59
CA ILE A 129 17.68 -20.94 -1.46
C ILE A 129 18.61 -22.10 -1.83
N ARG A 130 18.69 -22.51 -3.10
CA ARG A 130 19.55 -23.62 -3.53
C ARG A 130 21.05 -23.26 -3.67
N THR A 131 21.40 -21.99 -3.57
CA THR A 131 22.80 -21.51 -3.68
C THR A 131 23.48 -21.33 -2.30
N TYR A 132 22.83 -21.73 -1.21
CA TYR A 132 23.40 -21.81 0.14
C TYR A 132 23.25 -23.22 0.73
#